data_AF-A0A8C5SRB2-F1
#
_entry.id   AF-A0A8C5SRB2-F1
#
_cell.length_a   1.000
_cell.length_b   1.000
_cell.length_c   1.000
_cell.angle_alpha   90.00
_cell.angle_beta   90.00
_cell.angle_gamma   90.00
#
_symmetry.space_group_name_H-M   'P 1'
#
loop_
_entity.id
_entity.type
_entity.pdbx_description
1 polymer ?
#
loop_
_entity_poly.entity_id
_entity_poly.type
_entity_poly.pdbx_seq_one_letter_code
_entity_poly.pdbx_strand_id
1 'polypeptide(L)'
;SGTGIYYVFLKQYTFFKGVDIEFIKKSQIINVQKLKNSELKLIAAKQKMNELTLNIRMKEELIKELVKTGKCIFQQYSLKITQLEHEAEQAKIDLAETQKQLQELENKELRDIAEKARLQKEFRKKMDTAKLKVQVFKKQQETKNLASLSTQNEKRISELEQNINHMKNQQAQLQKKLREENEKKKILETGIQHGQLKIKKLQQKTEQQEKILKLKDEEIAAFKKRNSTGAPQQLQKLEEKKKCLDEELEKILHQHQELAALEEDLKRREAIILKKETLMQEKSHLEIKKLRSSQALNEDSLKLSTRLSMLDQELCDKNKQLQRSATDEQGRIFEEVQALQKERDQLLKRRNSVDEKLKNGRVLSAEEEHALFQLEEGIETLEAAIAYKNESIQNHQNSIRVSSQILTQSEASVMGKLVSLSAIELRAVLLKYFNKVVRLRESEHKLQVQSEELRMRAMEQENITRELESALEHLMLQCDRRLTLQQKEHEQKIQLILLHCKENLKNAVTATTFPQITIGAPETKSYETLIILALGLKCQL
;
A
#
# COMPACT_ATOMS: atom_id res chain seq x y z
N SER A 1 49.50 -35.67 41.57
CA SER A 1 48.05 -35.56 41.37
C SER A 1 47.62 -34.25 40.69
N GLY A 2 48.31 -33.11 40.88
CA GLY A 2 47.92 -31.82 40.27
C GLY A 2 48.11 -31.68 38.75
N THR A 3 49.09 -32.36 38.15
CA THR A 3 49.39 -32.27 36.70
C THR A 3 48.32 -32.92 35.81
N GLY A 4 47.72 -34.03 36.24
CA GLY A 4 46.65 -34.72 35.49
C GLY A 4 45.33 -33.94 35.45
N ILE A 5 44.97 -33.27 36.54
CA ILE A 5 43.74 -32.45 36.63
C ILE A 5 43.88 -31.21 35.76
N TYR A 6 45.02 -30.53 35.80
CA TYR A 6 45.30 -29.36 34.95
C TYR A 6 45.31 -29.73 33.46
N TYR A 7 45.78 -30.94 33.14
CA TYR A 7 45.81 -31.45 31.78
C TYR A 7 44.42 -31.80 31.21
N VAL A 8 43.58 -32.45 32.01
CA VAL A 8 42.17 -32.71 31.66
C VAL A 8 41.42 -31.39 31.48
N PHE A 9 41.65 -30.40 32.36
CA PHE A 9 41.09 -29.06 32.22
C PHE A 9 41.53 -28.37 30.93
N LEU A 10 42.82 -28.45 30.56
CA LEU A 10 43.33 -27.85 29.32
C LEU A 10 42.74 -28.50 28.06
N LYS A 11 42.59 -29.84 28.02
CA LYS A 11 41.96 -30.56 26.90
C LYS A 11 40.47 -30.26 26.80
N GLN A 12 39.77 -30.17 27.93
CA GLN A 12 38.36 -29.83 27.95
C GLN A 12 38.13 -28.37 27.52
N TYR A 13 38.98 -27.44 27.99
CA TYR A 13 38.92 -26.03 27.60
C TYR A 13 39.23 -25.79 26.11
N THR A 14 40.16 -26.55 25.52
CA THR A 14 40.44 -26.49 24.07
C THR A 14 39.32 -27.10 23.22
N PHE A 15 38.69 -28.17 23.68
CA PHE A 15 37.49 -28.74 23.06
C PHE A 15 36.33 -27.72 23.04
N PHE A 16 36.04 -27.07 24.17
CA PHE A 16 35.00 -26.04 24.25
C PHE A 16 35.25 -24.85 23.32
N LYS A 17 36.51 -24.38 23.20
CA LYS A 17 36.86 -23.33 22.22
C LYS A 17 36.73 -23.77 20.76
N GLY A 18 36.96 -25.04 20.45
CA GLY A 18 36.73 -25.60 19.11
C GLY A 18 35.25 -25.53 18.72
N VAL A 19 34.36 -25.85 19.66
CA VAL A 19 32.90 -25.73 19.51
C VAL A 19 32.48 -24.27 19.31
N ASP A 20 33.09 -23.32 20.04
CA ASP A 20 32.83 -21.88 19.85
C ASP A 20 33.21 -21.38 18.44
N ILE A 21 34.34 -21.84 17.89
CA ILE A 21 34.77 -21.48 16.52
C ILE A 21 33.78 -22.05 15.49
N GLU A 22 33.33 -23.30 15.67
CA GLU A 22 32.38 -23.93 14.75
C GLU A 22 31.00 -23.24 14.79
N PHE A 23 30.54 -22.82 15.97
CA PHE A 23 29.32 -22.03 16.13
C PHE A 23 29.42 -20.67 15.40
N ILE A 24 30.53 -19.95 15.58
CA ILE A 24 30.75 -18.67 14.88
C ILE A 24 30.84 -18.89 13.36
N LYS A 25 31.45 -19.98 12.88
CA LYS A 25 31.49 -20.32 11.45
C LYS A 25 30.09 -20.61 10.88
N LYS A 26 29.25 -21.37 11.59
CA LYS A 26 27.85 -21.62 11.19
C LYS A 26 27.05 -20.32 11.11
N SER A 27 27.20 -19.45 12.11
CA SER A 27 26.61 -18.10 12.10
C SER A 27 27.07 -17.25 10.91
N GLN A 28 28.37 -17.32 10.56
CA GLN A 28 28.92 -16.62 9.39
C GLN A 28 28.34 -17.10 8.06
N ILE A 29 28.18 -18.41 7.87
CA ILE A 29 27.56 -18.98 6.66
C ILE A 29 26.14 -18.42 6.47
N ILE A 30 25.35 -18.39 7.55
CA ILE A 30 23.99 -17.84 7.54
C ILE A 30 24.02 -16.34 7.20
N ASN A 31 24.93 -15.57 7.79
CA ASN A 31 25.04 -14.13 7.53
C ASN A 31 25.46 -13.83 6.09
N VAL A 32 26.38 -14.62 5.51
CA VAL A 32 26.77 -14.51 4.10
C VAL A 32 25.59 -14.81 3.17
N GLN A 33 24.77 -15.81 3.50
CA GLN A 33 23.58 -16.13 2.71
C GLN A 33 22.52 -15.03 2.82
N LYS A 34 22.31 -14.45 4.02
CA LYS A 34 21.45 -13.27 4.21
C LYS A 34 21.95 -12.06 3.42
N LEU A 35 23.28 -11.85 3.38
CA LEU A 35 23.90 -10.78 2.61
C LEU A 35 23.59 -10.94 1.12
N LYS A 36 23.84 -12.12 0.54
CA LYS A 36 23.51 -12.42 -0.87
C LYS A 36 22.03 -12.17 -1.18
N ASN A 37 21.13 -12.61 -0.30
CA ASN A 37 19.70 -12.39 -0.48
C ASN A 37 19.32 -10.90 -0.43
N SER A 38 19.94 -10.12 0.46
CA SER A 38 19.73 -8.66 0.52
C SER A 38 20.26 -7.96 -0.75
N GLU A 39 21.39 -8.40 -1.29
CA GLU A 39 21.94 -7.89 -2.55
C GLU A 39 21.02 -8.15 -3.75
N LEU A 40 20.45 -9.34 -3.85
CA LEU A 40 19.48 -9.68 -4.91
C LEU A 40 18.24 -8.78 -4.81
N LYS A 41 17.69 -8.59 -3.60
CA LYS A 41 16.55 -7.68 -3.36
C LYS A 41 16.88 -6.24 -3.75
N LEU A 42 18.10 -5.79 -3.45
CA LEU A 42 18.57 -4.45 -3.78
C LEU A 42 18.70 -4.23 -5.29
N ILE A 43 19.20 -5.21 -6.03
CA ILE A 43 19.28 -5.17 -7.50
C ILE A 43 17.88 -5.11 -8.10
N ALA A 44 16.98 -6.01 -7.68
CA ALA A 44 15.60 -6.05 -8.16
C ALA A 44 14.85 -4.74 -7.88
N ALA A 45 14.98 -4.18 -6.67
CA ALA A 45 14.36 -2.90 -6.32
C ALA A 45 14.90 -1.73 -7.15
N LYS A 46 16.21 -1.70 -7.45
CA LYS A 46 16.81 -0.70 -8.35
C LYS A 46 16.28 -0.81 -9.77
N GLN A 47 16.16 -2.02 -10.30
CA GLN A 47 15.58 -2.26 -11.63
C GLN A 47 14.13 -1.78 -11.69
N LYS A 48 13.30 -2.16 -10.72
CA LYS A 48 11.90 -1.71 -10.62
C LYS A 48 11.76 -0.18 -10.52
N MET A 49 12.66 0.46 -9.77
CA MET A 49 12.70 1.93 -9.69
C MET A 49 12.98 2.58 -11.06
N ASN A 50 13.89 2.02 -11.85
CA ASN A 50 14.20 2.52 -13.19
C ASN A 50 13.03 2.31 -14.15
N GLU A 51 12.34 1.17 -14.07
CA GLU A 51 11.17 0.87 -14.90
C GLU A 51 10.00 1.81 -14.61
N LEU A 52 9.70 2.05 -13.32
CA LEU A 52 8.69 3.05 -12.92
C LEU A 52 9.06 4.44 -13.42
N THR A 53 10.33 4.83 -13.31
CA THR A 53 10.81 6.14 -13.79
C THR A 53 10.57 6.31 -15.29
N LEU A 54 10.84 5.28 -16.08
CA LEU A 54 10.58 5.30 -17.52
C LEU A 54 9.08 5.40 -17.81
N ASN A 55 8.25 4.63 -17.10
CA ASN A 55 6.81 4.62 -17.32
C ASN A 55 6.14 5.96 -16.92
N ILE A 56 6.55 6.53 -15.78
CA ILE A 56 6.16 7.90 -15.38
C ILE A 56 6.46 8.88 -16.50
N ARG A 57 7.68 8.87 -17.02
CA ARG A 57 8.09 9.78 -18.11
C ARG A 57 7.22 9.58 -19.35
N MET A 58 6.94 8.35 -19.75
CA MET A 58 6.10 8.07 -20.91
C MET A 58 4.67 8.59 -20.74
N LYS A 59 4.07 8.43 -19.55
CA LYS A 59 2.73 8.97 -19.26
C LYS A 59 2.71 10.50 -19.15
N GLU A 60 3.75 11.11 -18.60
CA GLU A 60 3.92 12.58 -18.60
C GLU A 60 3.99 13.12 -20.03
N GLU A 61 4.70 12.44 -20.94
CA GLU A 61 4.72 12.79 -22.37
C GLU A 61 3.35 12.59 -23.04
N LEU A 62 2.59 11.56 -22.68
CA LEU A 62 1.22 11.37 -23.18
C LEU A 62 0.30 12.51 -22.72
N ILE A 63 0.38 12.94 -21.46
CA ILE A 63 -0.38 14.09 -20.96
C ILE A 63 -0.06 15.35 -21.79
N LYS A 64 1.23 15.59 -22.08
CA LYS A 64 1.63 16.72 -22.93
C LYS A 64 0.96 16.66 -24.32
N GLU A 65 0.87 15.48 -24.93
CA GLU A 65 0.18 15.30 -26.21
C GLU A 65 -1.34 15.51 -26.10
N LEU A 66 -1.99 14.98 -25.06
CA LEU A 66 -3.42 15.19 -24.81
C LEU A 66 -3.78 16.66 -24.60
N VAL A 67 -2.92 17.42 -23.90
CA VAL A 67 -3.07 18.86 -23.71
C VAL A 67 -2.94 19.61 -25.04
N LYS A 68 -1.96 19.24 -25.89
CA LYS A 68 -1.80 19.83 -27.22
C LYS A 68 -3.03 19.58 -28.08
N THR A 69 -3.55 18.35 -28.12
CA THR A 69 -4.75 18.05 -28.90
C THR A 69 -5.97 18.76 -28.36
N GLY A 70 -6.17 18.82 -27.05
CA GLY A 70 -7.26 19.58 -26.44
C GLY A 70 -7.24 21.05 -26.92
N LYS A 71 -6.05 21.65 -26.97
CA LYS A 71 -5.86 23.01 -27.52
C LYS A 71 -6.17 23.07 -29.03
N CYS A 72 -5.72 22.08 -29.82
CA CYS A 72 -6.04 22.02 -31.25
C CYS A 72 -7.54 21.89 -31.50
N ILE A 73 -8.23 21.01 -30.77
CA ILE A 73 -9.69 20.84 -30.83
C ILE A 73 -10.38 22.16 -30.48
N PHE A 74 -10.00 22.79 -29.37
CA PHE A 74 -10.57 24.06 -28.96
C PHE A 74 -10.42 25.15 -30.05
N GLN A 75 -9.22 25.24 -30.65
CA GLN A 75 -8.99 26.16 -31.77
C GLN A 75 -9.87 25.86 -32.99
N GLN A 76 -10.08 24.58 -33.35
CA GLN A 76 -10.93 24.19 -34.48
C GLN A 76 -12.39 24.59 -34.26
N TYR A 77 -12.96 24.24 -33.12
CA TYR A 77 -14.35 24.57 -32.82
C TYR A 77 -14.56 26.07 -32.66
N SER A 78 -13.58 26.78 -32.09
CA SER A 78 -13.60 28.25 -32.03
C SER A 78 -13.65 28.87 -33.43
N LEU A 79 -12.79 28.42 -34.36
CA LEU A 79 -12.84 28.84 -35.76
C LEU A 79 -14.18 28.50 -36.42
N LYS A 80 -14.71 27.28 -36.19
CA LYS A 80 -15.99 26.87 -36.76
C LYS A 80 -17.16 27.70 -36.25
N ILE A 81 -17.16 28.06 -34.97
CA ILE A 81 -18.16 28.97 -34.39
C ILE A 81 -18.08 30.34 -35.06
N THR A 82 -16.88 30.92 -35.23
CA THR A 82 -16.73 32.22 -35.91
C THR A 82 -17.15 32.18 -37.39
N GLN A 83 -16.91 31.06 -38.09
CA GLN A 83 -17.40 30.87 -39.46
C GLN A 83 -18.93 30.86 -39.51
N LEU A 84 -19.57 30.10 -38.62
CA LEU A 84 -21.04 30.05 -38.52
C LEU A 84 -21.64 31.40 -38.13
N GLU A 85 -20.90 32.24 -37.38
CA GLU A 85 -21.29 33.62 -37.09
C GLU A 85 -21.21 34.52 -38.32
N HIS A 86 -20.13 34.41 -39.11
CA HIS A 86 -19.99 35.21 -40.33
C HIS A 86 -21.01 34.81 -41.41
N GLU A 87 -21.19 33.51 -41.67
CA GLU A 87 -22.21 32.99 -42.59
C GLU A 87 -23.61 33.47 -42.20
N ALA A 88 -23.88 33.53 -40.90
CA ALA A 88 -25.13 34.02 -40.42
C ALA A 88 -25.33 35.53 -40.56
N GLU A 89 -24.30 36.32 -40.30
CA GLU A 89 -24.37 37.76 -40.48
C GLU A 89 -24.55 38.10 -41.97
N GLN A 90 -23.84 37.39 -42.86
CA GLN A 90 -24.05 37.49 -44.30
C GLN A 90 -25.50 37.13 -44.68
N ALA A 91 -26.04 36.02 -44.15
CA ALA A 91 -27.43 35.63 -44.40
C ALA A 91 -28.45 36.66 -43.88
N LYS A 92 -28.14 37.43 -42.83
CA LYS A 92 -28.99 38.56 -42.38
C LYS A 92 -28.93 39.74 -43.35
N ILE A 93 -27.74 40.04 -43.88
CA ILE A 93 -27.56 41.12 -44.86
C ILE A 93 -28.33 40.80 -46.15
N ASP A 94 -28.15 39.60 -46.71
CA ASP A 94 -28.87 39.16 -47.92
C ASP A 94 -30.39 39.17 -47.70
N LEU A 95 -30.83 38.83 -46.49
CA LEU A 95 -32.23 38.87 -46.10
C LEU A 95 -32.76 40.31 -46.02
N ALA A 96 -31.99 41.24 -45.46
CA ALA A 96 -32.36 42.65 -45.42
C ALA A 96 -32.42 43.27 -46.83
N GLU A 97 -31.50 42.88 -47.71
CA GLU A 97 -31.48 43.34 -49.11
C GLU A 97 -32.68 42.80 -49.90
N THR A 98 -32.98 41.50 -49.79
CA THR A 98 -34.17 40.91 -50.40
C THR A 98 -35.46 41.49 -49.84
N GLN A 99 -35.50 41.83 -48.54
CA GLN A 99 -36.61 42.57 -47.93
C GLN A 99 -36.79 43.95 -48.55
N LYS A 100 -35.70 44.69 -48.79
CA LYS A 100 -35.73 46.02 -49.40
C LYS A 100 -36.23 45.97 -50.85
N GLN A 101 -35.70 45.05 -51.65
CA GLN A 101 -36.14 44.84 -53.05
C GLN A 101 -37.63 44.51 -53.13
N LEU A 102 -38.10 43.70 -52.18
CA LEU A 102 -39.50 43.32 -52.15
C LEU A 102 -40.41 44.45 -51.62
N GLN A 103 -39.93 45.31 -50.71
CA GLN A 103 -40.64 46.52 -50.31
C GLN A 103 -40.77 47.53 -51.49
N GLU A 104 -39.76 47.59 -52.36
CA GLU A 104 -39.80 48.40 -53.59
C GLU A 104 -40.80 47.85 -54.63
N LEU A 105 -41.01 46.53 -54.68
CA LEU A 105 -42.05 45.88 -55.50
C LEU A 105 -43.46 46.08 -54.91
N GLU A 106 -43.60 45.99 -53.58
CA GLU A 106 -44.87 46.25 -52.87
C GLU A 106 -45.37 47.70 -53.06
N ASN A 107 -44.47 48.68 -53.22
CA ASN A 107 -44.83 50.08 -53.47
C ASN A 107 -45.38 50.34 -54.89
N LYS A 108 -45.29 49.38 -55.82
CA LYS A 108 -45.73 49.53 -57.23
C LYS A 108 -47.14 49.00 -57.52
N GLU A 109 -47.79 48.30 -56.60
CA GLU A 109 -49.16 47.81 -56.76
C GLU A 109 -50.12 48.47 -55.73
N LEU A 110 -51.29 48.92 -56.17
CA LEU A 110 -52.46 49.43 -55.42
C LEU A 110 -53.71 48.80 -56.10
N ARG A 111 -54.80 48.30 -55.51
CA ARG A 111 -55.45 48.32 -54.18
C ARG A 111 -56.21 46.99 -54.01
N ASP A 112 -55.66 46.08 -53.21
CA ASP A 112 -56.36 45.05 -52.40
C ASP A 112 -55.36 44.50 -51.34
N ILE A 113 -54.54 45.45 -50.85
CA ILE A 113 -53.13 45.23 -50.48
C ILE A 113 -52.88 45.25 -48.98
N ALA A 114 -53.75 45.90 -48.20
CA ALA A 114 -53.51 46.08 -46.78
C ALA A 114 -53.51 44.74 -46.02
N GLU A 115 -54.43 43.84 -46.33
CA GLU A 115 -54.53 42.52 -45.68
C GLU A 115 -53.46 41.55 -46.18
N LYS A 116 -53.21 41.50 -47.50
CA LYS A 116 -52.15 40.70 -48.11
C LYS A 116 -50.76 41.13 -47.62
N ALA A 117 -50.49 42.44 -47.56
CA ALA A 117 -49.24 42.98 -47.01
C ALA A 117 -49.09 42.69 -45.51
N ARG A 118 -50.19 42.70 -44.74
CA ARG A 118 -50.15 42.34 -43.31
C ARG A 118 -49.78 40.88 -43.11
N LEU A 119 -50.43 39.97 -43.82
CA LEU A 119 -50.15 38.53 -43.79
C LEU A 119 -48.73 38.21 -44.28
N GLN A 120 -48.26 38.87 -45.34
CA GLN A 120 -46.90 38.68 -45.87
C GLN A 120 -45.83 39.20 -44.90
N LYS A 121 -46.07 40.36 -44.27
CA LYS A 121 -45.22 40.91 -43.20
C LYS A 121 -45.17 40.00 -41.98
N GLU A 122 -46.29 39.39 -41.60
CA GLU A 122 -46.34 38.39 -40.54
C GLU A 122 -45.60 37.09 -40.91
N PHE A 123 -45.73 36.61 -42.14
CA PHE A 123 -45.03 35.41 -42.61
C PHE A 123 -43.51 35.63 -42.68
N ARG A 124 -43.07 36.80 -43.14
CA ARG A 124 -41.67 37.22 -43.11
C ARG A 124 -41.12 37.25 -41.69
N LYS A 125 -41.81 37.93 -40.77
CA LYS A 125 -41.42 37.95 -39.35
C LYS A 125 -41.29 36.54 -38.77
N LYS A 126 -42.22 35.64 -39.10
CA LYS A 126 -42.17 34.24 -38.67
C LYS A 126 -41.00 33.47 -39.30
N MET A 127 -40.71 33.70 -40.58
CA MET A 127 -39.60 33.07 -41.29
C MET A 127 -38.23 33.57 -40.79
N ASP A 128 -38.08 34.87 -40.51
CA ASP A 128 -36.87 35.47 -39.96
C ASP A 128 -36.62 34.96 -38.53
N THR A 129 -37.69 34.90 -37.74
CA THR A 129 -37.64 34.29 -36.40
C THR A 129 -37.25 32.82 -36.46
N ALA A 130 -37.75 32.07 -37.44
CA ALA A 130 -37.41 30.65 -37.62
C ALA A 130 -35.95 30.47 -38.07
N LYS A 131 -35.44 31.30 -39.00
CA LYS A 131 -34.03 31.29 -39.45
C LYS A 131 -33.08 31.59 -38.30
N LEU A 132 -33.34 32.63 -37.52
CA LEU A 132 -32.55 32.97 -36.33
C LEU A 132 -32.55 31.84 -35.30
N LYS A 133 -33.70 31.20 -35.06
CA LYS A 133 -33.80 30.04 -34.15
C LYS A 133 -32.97 28.86 -34.62
N VAL A 134 -33.00 28.51 -35.92
CA VAL A 134 -32.19 27.40 -36.48
C VAL A 134 -30.70 27.70 -36.35
N GLN A 135 -30.29 28.95 -36.56
CA GLN A 135 -28.91 29.37 -36.46
C GLN A 135 -28.38 29.35 -35.02
N VAL A 136 -29.15 29.90 -34.07
CA VAL A 136 -28.82 29.85 -32.63
C VAL A 136 -28.75 28.39 -32.16
N PHE A 137 -29.66 27.54 -32.63
CA PHE A 137 -29.65 26.11 -32.31
C PHE A 137 -28.39 25.41 -32.81
N LYS A 138 -27.95 25.65 -34.06
CA LYS A 138 -26.68 25.10 -34.59
C LYS A 138 -25.47 25.54 -33.77
N LYS A 139 -25.37 26.84 -33.43
CA LYS A 139 -24.28 27.36 -32.60
C LYS A 139 -24.27 26.75 -31.19
N GLN A 140 -25.46 26.61 -30.60
CA GLN A 140 -25.62 26.00 -29.27
C GLN A 140 -25.20 24.52 -29.30
N GLN A 141 -25.49 23.79 -30.37
CA GLN A 141 -25.09 22.40 -30.54
C GLN A 141 -23.56 22.26 -30.64
N GLU A 142 -22.87 23.08 -31.43
CA GLU A 142 -21.40 23.03 -31.52
C GLU A 142 -20.72 23.39 -30.21
N THR A 143 -21.29 24.33 -29.45
CA THR A 143 -20.79 24.69 -28.12
C THR A 143 -20.97 23.54 -27.12
N LYS A 144 -22.10 22.82 -27.17
CA LYS A 144 -22.33 21.61 -26.36
C LYS A 144 -21.34 20.49 -26.71
N ASN A 145 -21.10 20.27 -28.00
CA ASN A 145 -20.14 19.27 -28.48
C ASN A 145 -18.72 19.60 -27.97
N LEU A 146 -18.30 20.87 -28.08
CA LEU A 146 -17.01 21.34 -27.58
C LEU A 146 -16.86 21.13 -26.07
N ALA A 147 -17.88 21.47 -25.28
CA ALA A 147 -17.87 21.26 -23.84
C ALA A 147 -17.73 19.78 -23.49
N SER A 148 -18.45 18.89 -24.18
CA SER A 148 -18.39 17.44 -23.94
C SER A 148 -17.01 16.85 -24.25
N LEU A 149 -16.37 17.27 -25.34
CA LEU A 149 -15.02 16.83 -25.72
C LEU A 149 -13.95 17.37 -24.76
N SER A 150 -14.09 18.62 -24.30
CA SER A 150 -13.18 19.20 -23.29
C SER A 150 -13.26 18.41 -21.98
N THR A 151 -14.48 18.16 -21.48
CA THR A 151 -14.68 17.39 -20.25
C THR A 151 -14.15 15.97 -20.38
N GLN A 152 -14.28 15.33 -21.55
CA GLN A 152 -13.72 14.00 -21.78
C GLN A 152 -12.18 14.02 -21.75
N ASN A 153 -11.55 15.02 -22.37
CA ASN A 153 -10.10 15.15 -22.38
C ASN A 153 -9.54 15.45 -20.98
N GLU A 154 -10.18 16.35 -20.23
CA GLU A 154 -9.84 16.69 -18.85
C GLU A 154 -9.92 15.46 -17.93
N LYS A 155 -10.96 14.63 -18.08
CA LYS A 155 -11.08 13.37 -17.34
C LYS A 155 -9.91 12.43 -17.62
N ARG A 156 -9.57 12.23 -18.90
CA ARG A 156 -8.43 11.37 -19.29
C ARG A 156 -7.10 11.89 -18.74
N ILE A 157 -6.88 13.20 -18.76
CA ILE A 157 -5.68 13.82 -18.18
C ILE A 157 -5.66 13.57 -16.66
N SER A 158 -6.77 13.82 -15.96
CA SER A 158 -6.85 13.61 -14.51
C SER A 158 -6.60 12.15 -14.12
N GLU A 159 -7.13 11.18 -14.86
CA GLU A 159 -6.88 9.75 -14.65
C GLU A 159 -5.38 9.40 -14.81
N LEU A 160 -4.72 9.93 -15.84
CA LEU A 160 -3.29 9.76 -16.04
C LEU A 160 -2.45 10.43 -14.95
N GLU A 161 -2.85 11.61 -14.47
CA GLU A 161 -2.19 12.30 -13.37
C GLU A 161 -2.31 11.52 -12.05
N GLN A 162 -3.49 10.97 -11.76
CA GLN A 162 -3.71 10.09 -10.61
C GLN A 162 -2.82 8.84 -10.70
N ASN A 163 -2.72 8.23 -11.88
CA ASN A 163 -1.85 7.08 -12.11
C ASN A 163 -0.36 7.42 -11.90
N ILE A 164 0.11 8.55 -12.46
CA ILE A 164 1.48 9.03 -12.26
C ILE A 164 1.76 9.30 -10.78
N ASN A 165 0.84 9.93 -10.06
CA ASN A 165 0.97 10.17 -8.63
C ASN A 165 1.05 8.87 -7.84
N HIS A 166 0.24 7.87 -8.20
CA HIS A 166 0.35 6.53 -7.63
C HIS A 166 1.73 5.90 -7.87
N MET A 167 2.24 5.96 -9.11
CA MET A 167 3.59 5.43 -9.43
C MET A 167 4.70 6.21 -8.72
N LYS A 168 4.59 7.53 -8.56
CA LYS A 168 5.53 8.36 -7.77
C LYS A 168 5.53 7.96 -6.30
N ASN A 169 4.35 7.70 -5.73
CA ASN A 169 4.23 7.19 -4.36
C ASN A 169 4.87 5.80 -4.21
N GLN A 170 4.64 4.90 -5.18
CA GLN A 170 5.31 3.59 -5.22
C GLN A 170 6.84 3.75 -5.30
N GLN A 171 7.33 4.68 -6.12
CA GLN A 171 8.76 4.97 -6.25
C GLN A 171 9.36 5.46 -4.93
N ALA A 172 8.67 6.38 -4.21
CA ALA A 172 9.11 6.86 -2.92
C ALA A 172 9.16 5.74 -1.86
N GLN A 173 8.16 4.84 -1.87
CA GLN A 173 8.15 3.65 -0.99
C GLN A 173 9.31 2.70 -1.31
N LEU A 174 9.56 2.42 -2.60
CA LEU A 174 10.69 1.59 -3.03
C LEU A 174 12.02 2.23 -2.66
N GLN A 175 12.16 3.55 -2.79
CA GLN A 175 13.37 4.26 -2.41
C GLN A 175 13.62 4.19 -0.89
N LYS A 176 12.55 4.25 -0.07
CA LYS A 176 12.66 4.02 1.38
C LYS A 176 13.14 2.60 1.68
N LYS A 177 12.51 1.58 1.09
CA LYS A 177 12.90 0.17 1.25
C LYS A 177 14.34 -0.08 0.80
N LEU A 178 14.79 0.58 -0.28
CA LEU A 178 16.15 0.48 -0.78
C LEU A 178 17.17 1.02 0.24
N ARG A 179 16.86 2.15 0.90
CA ARG A 179 17.73 2.69 1.97
C ARG A 179 17.82 1.73 3.15
N GLU A 180 16.69 1.17 3.57
CA GLU A 180 16.64 0.20 4.67
C GLU A 180 17.42 -1.08 4.35
N GLU A 181 17.25 -1.66 3.15
CA GLU A 181 18.00 -2.84 2.73
C GLU A 181 19.50 -2.55 2.56
N ASN A 182 19.87 -1.36 2.06
CA ASN A 182 21.28 -0.97 1.97
C ASN A 182 21.93 -0.84 3.35
N GLU A 183 21.19 -0.36 4.36
CA GLU A 183 21.68 -0.30 5.73
C GLU A 183 21.81 -1.70 6.36
N LYS A 184 20.82 -2.58 6.14
CA LYS A 184 20.92 -3.99 6.54
C LYS A 184 22.13 -4.68 5.91
N LYS A 185 22.39 -4.42 4.62
CA LYS A 185 23.58 -4.90 3.92
C LYS A 185 24.87 -4.47 4.64
N LYS A 186 25.02 -3.18 4.96
CA LYS A 186 26.20 -2.69 5.69
C LYS A 186 26.36 -3.33 7.07
N ILE A 187 25.27 -3.51 7.81
CA ILE A 187 25.29 -4.18 9.12
C ILE A 187 25.73 -5.63 8.97
N LEU A 188 25.25 -6.35 7.94
CA LEU A 188 25.67 -7.72 7.66
C LEU A 188 27.15 -7.78 7.23
N GLU A 189 27.62 -6.87 6.39
CA GLU A 189 29.02 -6.80 5.95
C GLU A 189 29.97 -6.56 7.14
N THR A 190 29.66 -5.58 8.00
CA THR A 190 30.44 -5.30 9.21
C THR A 190 30.40 -6.45 10.20
N GLY A 191 29.24 -7.10 10.39
CA GLY A 191 29.09 -8.31 11.21
C GLY A 191 29.88 -9.51 10.67
N ILE A 192 29.93 -9.67 9.34
CA ILE A 192 30.74 -10.70 8.67
C ILE A 192 32.24 -10.44 8.91
N GLN A 193 32.70 -9.22 8.67
CA GLN A 193 34.09 -8.82 8.92
C GLN A 193 34.49 -9.02 10.39
N HIS A 194 33.64 -8.61 11.33
CA HIS A 194 33.89 -8.78 12.76
C HIS A 194 33.99 -10.27 13.14
N GLY A 195 33.07 -11.11 12.68
CA GLY A 195 33.12 -12.54 12.95
C GLY A 195 34.34 -13.22 12.31
N GLN A 196 34.76 -12.81 11.11
CA GLN A 196 36.01 -13.28 10.49
C GLN A 196 37.24 -12.94 11.33
N LEU A 197 37.34 -11.71 11.85
CA LEU A 197 38.42 -11.30 12.74
C LEU A 197 38.42 -12.11 14.04
N LYS A 198 37.22 -12.35 14.61
CA LYS A 198 37.06 -13.15 15.84
C LYS A 198 37.47 -14.61 15.62
N ILE A 199 37.11 -15.21 14.49
CA ILE A 199 37.56 -16.54 14.08
C ILE A 199 39.08 -16.58 13.98
N LYS A 200 39.72 -15.65 13.26
CA LYS A 200 41.19 -15.57 13.15
C LYS A 200 41.89 -15.48 14.51
N LYS A 201 41.38 -14.61 15.41
CA LYS A 201 41.92 -14.44 16.76
C LYS A 201 41.79 -15.71 17.62
N LEU A 202 40.65 -16.40 17.51
CA LEU A 202 40.42 -17.66 18.23
C LEU A 202 41.29 -18.79 17.67
N GLN A 203 41.42 -18.90 16.35
CA GLN A 203 42.30 -19.89 15.69
C GLN A 203 43.77 -19.72 16.13
N GLN A 204 44.31 -18.50 16.12
CA GLN A 204 45.66 -18.24 16.61
C GLN A 204 45.86 -18.64 18.07
N LYS A 205 44.88 -18.38 18.94
CA LYS A 205 44.92 -18.81 20.34
C LYS A 205 44.85 -20.33 20.49
N THR A 206 44.04 -21.00 19.68
CA THR A 206 43.94 -22.47 19.68
C THR A 206 45.24 -23.11 19.20
N GLU A 207 45.85 -22.61 18.13
CA GLU A 207 47.16 -23.08 17.64
C GLU A 207 48.28 -22.92 18.69
N GLN A 208 48.30 -21.81 19.43
CA GLN A 208 49.22 -21.61 20.55
C GLN A 208 49.00 -22.64 21.68
N GLN A 209 47.74 -22.93 22.02
CA GLN A 209 47.40 -23.90 23.06
C GLN A 209 47.65 -25.36 22.62
N GLU A 210 47.45 -25.68 21.34
CA GLU A 210 47.72 -27.01 20.79
C GLU A 210 49.23 -27.33 20.81
N LYS A 211 50.09 -26.33 20.57
CA LYS A 211 51.55 -26.47 20.76
C LYS A 211 51.91 -26.81 22.21
N ILE A 212 51.24 -26.21 23.19
CA ILE A 212 51.44 -26.51 24.62
C ILE A 212 50.96 -27.92 24.96
N LEU A 213 49.82 -28.35 24.41
CA LEU A 213 49.28 -29.70 24.62
C LEU A 213 50.18 -30.79 24.04
N LYS A 214 50.77 -30.59 22.84
CA LYS A 214 51.70 -31.56 22.22
C LYS A 214 52.92 -31.84 23.10
N LEU A 215 53.51 -30.79 23.68
CA LEU A 215 54.64 -30.92 24.62
C LEU A 215 54.24 -31.66 25.91
N LYS A 216 52.99 -31.54 26.36
CA LYS A 216 52.46 -32.22 27.54
C LYS A 216 52.00 -33.66 27.28
N ASP A 217 51.50 -33.98 26.09
CA ASP A 217 51.20 -35.35 25.67
C ASP A 217 52.49 -36.19 25.56
N GLU A 218 53.60 -35.62 25.10
CA GLU A 218 54.93 -36.26 25.13
C GLU A 218 55.39 -36.57 26.57
N GLU A 219 55.12 -35.66 27.51
CA GLU A 219 55.44 -35.80 28.93
C GLU A 219 54.57 -36.87 29.64
N ILE A 220 53.30 -37.02 29.22
CA ILE A 220 52.34 -37.99 29.79
C ILE A 220 52.47 -39.38 29.14
N ALA A 221 52.88 -39.48 27.88
CA ALA A 221 53.13 -40.76 27.20
C ALA A 221 54.27 -41.55 27.88
N ALA A 222 55.24 -40.87 28.49
CA ALA A 222 56.28 -41.49 29.31
C ALA A 222 55.73 -42.14 30.61
N PHE A 223 54.54 -41.74 31.07
CA PHE A 223 54.01 -42.09 32.39
C PHE A 223 52.96 -43.22 32.39
N LYS A 224 52.40 -43.59 31.23
CA LYS A 224 51.26 -44.54 31.11
C LYS A 224 51.61 -46.02 30.82
N LYS A 225 52.88 -46.43 30.97
CA LYS A 225 53.27 -47.86 31.00
C LYS A 225 53.17 -48.44 32.43
N ARG A 226 51.96 -48.74 32.94
CA ARG A 226 51.73 -49.73 34.04
C ARG A 226 50.23 -49.98 34.33
N ASN A 227 49.80 -51.15 33.84
CA ASN A 227 48.92 -52.18 34.44
C ASN A 227 47.36 -52.12 34.41
N SER A 228 46.89 -53.28 33.91
CA SER A 228 45.63 -54.03 33.76
C SER A 228 45.04 -54.57 35.08
N THR A 229 43.91 -55.31 35.22
CA THR A 229 42.65 -55.66 34.51
C THR A 229 42.00 -56.78 35.35
N GLY A 230 40.66 -56.81 35.50
CA GLY A 230 39.89 -58.09 35.56
C GLY A 230 38.81 -58.28 36.64
N ALA A 231 37.70 -58.95 36.25
CA ALA A 231 36.48 -59.33 37.01
C ALA A 231 36.07 -60.78 36.60
N PRO A 232 34.83 -61.37 36.77
CA PRO A 232 33.61 -61.04 37.54
C PRO A 232 32.85 -62.29 38.14
N GLN A 233 31.75 -62.09 38.90
CA GLN A 233 30.58 -63.01 38.89
C GLN A 233 29.40 -62.38 39.65
N GLN A 234 28.23 -62.15 39.03
CA GLN A 234 26.90 -62.11 39.68
C GLN A 234 25.78 -61.70 38.70
N LEU A 235 25.08 -62.70 38.16
CA LEU A 235 23.98 -62.50 37.21
C LEU A 235 22.61 -62.25 37.87
N GLN A 236 22.46 -62.47 39.18
CA GLN A 236 21.19 -62.27 39.90
C GLN A 236 21.00 -60.83 40.43
N LYS A 237 22.10 -60.11 40.71
CA LYS A 237 22.05 -58.67 41.08
C LYS A 237 21.69 -57.76 39.91
N LEU A 238 21.68 -58.26 38.68
CA LEU A 238 21.46 -57.48 37.46
C LEU A 238 19.99 -57.09 37.25
N GLU A 239 19.06 -57.92 37.73
CA GLU A 239 17.61 -57.74 37.56
C GLU A 239 17.06 -56.64 38.50
N GLU A 240 17.49 -56.62 39.76
CA GLU A 240 17.12 -55.57 40.74
C GLU A 240 17.75 -54.21 40.39
N LYS A 241 18.99 -54.22 39.88
CA LYS A 241 19.67 -53.03 39.38
C LYS A 241 19.01 -52.45 38.13
N LYS A 242 18.43 -53.29 37.26
CA LYS A 242 17.69 -52.86 36.07
C LYS A 242 16.40 -52.14 36.45
N LYS A 243 15.64 -52.68 37.41
CA LYS A 243 14.39 -52.08 37.89
C LYS A 243 14.59 -50.67 38.47
N CYS A 244 15.68 -50.47 39.21
CA CYS A 244 16.06 -49.16 39.76
C CYS A 244 16.49 -48.14 38.68
N LEU A 245 17.17 -48.59 37.60
CA LEU A 245 17.54 -47.70 36.50
C LEU A 245 16.33 -47.29 35.64
N ASP A 246 15.35 -48.18 35.50
CA ASP A 246 14.10 -47.88 34.79
C ASP A 246 13.28 -46.84 35.58
N GLU A 247 13.22 -46.92 36.91
CA GLU A 247 12.60 -45.90 37.78
C GLU A 247 13.29 -44.52 37.70
N GLU A 248 14.61 -44.47 37.54
CA GLU A 248 15.34 -43.19 37.36
C GLU A 248 15.14 -42.60 35.95
N LEU A 249 15.04 -43.46 34.93
CA LEU A 249 14.70 -43.03 33.58
C LEU A 249 13.30 -42.40 33.52
N GLU A 250 12.34 -42.98 34.23
CA GLU A 250 10.98 -42.44 34.36
C GLU A 250 10.97 -41.08 35.06
N LYS A 251 11.77 -40.88 36.12
CA LYS A 251 11.90 -39.58 36.79
C LYS A 251 12.49 -38.50 35.87
N ILE A 252 13.52 -38.83 35.09
CA ILE A 252 14.13 -37.92 34.11
C ILE A 252 13.16 -37.61 32.97
N LEU A 253 12.43 -38.60 32.47
CA LEU A 253 11.39 -38.41 31.47
C LEU A 253 10.28 -37.48 31.97
N HIS A 254 9.86 -37.65 33.22
CA HIS A 254 8.87 -36.77 33.84
C HIS A 254 9.37 -35.31 33.94
N GLN A 255 10.64 -35.09 34.31
CA GLN A 255 11.24 -33.75 34.31
C GLN A 255 11.29 -33.11 32.91
N HIS A 256 11.62 -33.90 31.89
CA HIS A 256 11.60 -33.41 30.50
C HIS A 256 10.20 -33.03 30.03
N GLN A 257 9.17 -33.76 30.48
CA GLN A 257 7.77 -33.42 30.20
C GLN A 257 7.35 -32.12 30.89
N GLU A 258 7.69 -31.94 32.17
CA GLU A 258 7.41 -30.69 32.92
C GLU A 258 8.11 -29.47 32.30
N LEU A 259 9.35 -29.63 31.84
CA LEU A 259 10.09 -28.57 31.14
C LEU A 259 9.45 -28.22 29.79
N ALA A 260 8.98 -29.22 29.04
CA ALA A 260 8.29 -29.00 27.77
C ALA A 260 6.94 -28.29 28.00
N ALA A 261 6.18 -28.68 29.04
CA ALA A 261 4.93 -28.03 29.41
C ALA A 261 5.16 -26.57 29.86
N LEU A 262 6.22 -26.31 30.62
CA LEU A 262 6.64 -24.96 31.00
C LEU A 262 7.01 -24.09 29.79
N GLU A 263 7.77 -24.64 28.83
CA GLU A 263 8.11 -23.93 27.60
C GLU A 263 6.86 -23.60 26.77
N GLU A 264 5.91 -24.53 26.69
CA GLU A 264 4.64 -24.31 26.00
C GLU A 264 3.77 -23.25 26.68
N ASP A 265 3.70 -23.26 28.02
CA ASP A 265 2.97 -22.24 28.78
C ASP A 265 3.60 -20.84 28.67
N LEU A 266 4.93 -20.75 28.59
CA LEU A 266 5.62 -19.50 28.29
C LEU A 266 5.27 -18.98 26.89
N LYS A 267 5.31 -19.83 25.86
CA LYS A 267 4.92 -19.47 24.48
C LYS A 267 3.46 -19.01 24.39
N ARG A 268 2.55 -19.74 25.06
CA ARG A 268 1.12 -19.37 25.12
C ARG A 268 0.93 -18.02 25.82
N ARG A 269 1.63 -17.78 26.92
CA ARG A 269 1.58 -16.50 27.64
C ARG A 269 2.06 -15.34 26.75
N GLU A 270 3.18 -15.51 26.04
CA GLU A 270 3.69 -14.52 25.09
C GLU A 270 2.68 -14.21 23.97
N ALA A 271 2.00 -15.24 23.44
CA ALA A 271 0.94 -15.04 22.45
C ALA A 271 -0.26 -14.26 23.01
N ILE A 272 -0.66 -14.52 24.26
CA ILE A 272 -1.73 -13.78 24.94
C ILE A 272 -1.31 -12.32 25.16
N ILE A 273 -0.06 -12.06 25.55
CA ILE A 273 0.49 -10.70 25.72
C ILE A 273 0.48 -9.95 24.39
N LEU A 274 0.94 -10.57 23.31
CA LEU A 274 0.90 -9.96 21.97
C LEU A 274 -0.53 -9.57 21.57
N LYS A 275 -1.50 -10.46 21.80
CA LYS A 275 -2.92 -10.19 21.52
C LYS A 275 -3.47 -9.07 22.42
N LYS A 276 -3.04 -8.98 23.67
CA LYS A 276 -3.40 -7.87 24.57
C LYS A 276 -2.85 -6.54 24.05
N GLU A 277 -1.61 -6.52 23.60
CA GLU A 277 -0.98 -5.32 23.02
C GLU A 277 -1.71 -4.84 21.77
N THR A 278 -2.20 -5.74 20.91
CA THR A 278 -3.01 -5.35 19.74
C THR A 278 -4.35 -4.73 20.14
N LEU A 279 -5.07 -5.33 21.11
CA LEU A 279 -6.33 -4.75 21.59
C LEU A 279 -6.10 -3.39 22.27
N MET A 280 -4.99 -3.23 23.00
CA MET A 280 -4.60 -1.96 23.60
C MET A 280 -4.31 -0.87 22.56
N GLN A 281 -3.68 -1.22 21.44
CA GLN A 281 -3.45 -0.28 20.33
C GLN A 281 -4.76 0.16 19.67
N GLU A 282 -5.68 -0.77 19.43
CA GLU A 282 -7.01 -0.48 18.89
C GLU A 282 -7.82 0.42 19.83
N LYS A 283 -7.81 0.11 21.12
CA LYS A 283 -8.42 0.94 22.19
C LYS A 283 -7.86 2.36 22.15
N SER A 284 -6.54 2.50 22.12
CA SER A 284 -5.88 3.81 22.04
C SER A 284 -6.32 4.60 20.80
N HIS A 285 -6.53 3.93 19.67
CA HIS A 285 -7.00 4.58 18.44
C HIS A 285 -8.42 5.15 18.60
N LEU A 286 -9.33 4.39 19.22
CA LEU A 286 -10.69 4.85 19.51
C LEU A 286 -10.71 5.97 20.56
N GLU A 287 -9.84 5.94 21.56
CA GLU A 287 -9.69 7.04 22.54
C GLU A 287 -9.20 8.34 21.89
N ILE A 288 -8.21 8.25 20.99
CA ILE A 288 -7.76 9.41 20.20
C ILE A 288 -8.90 9.96 19.35
N LYS A 289 -9.69 9.08 18.72
CA LYS A 289 -10.86 9.48 17.93
C LYS A 289 -11.92 10.16 18.82
N LYS A 290 -12.19 9.62 20.00
CA LYS A 290 -13.11 10.20 21.00
C LYS A 290 -12.67 11.60 21.40
N LEU A 291 -11.38 11.79 21.67
CA LEU A 291 -10.81 13.09 22.01
C LEU A 291 -10.97 14.10 20.87
N ARG A 292 -10.62 13.72 19.63
CA ARG A 292 -10.75 14.59 18.46
C ARG A 292 -12.21 14.97 18.19
N SER A 293 -13.12 14.01 18.28
CA SER A 293 -14.54 14.26 18.10
C SER A 293 -15.09 15.16 19.22
N SER A 294 -14.61 15.00 20.46
CA SER A 294 -14.96 15.88 21.58
C SER A 294 -14.48 17.30 21.38
N GLN A 295 -13.28 17.48 20.83
CA GLN A 295 -12.74 18.80 20.47
C GLN A 295 -13.59 19.46 19.38
N ALA A 296 -13.97 18.72 18.34
CA ALA A 296 -14.81 19.22 17.25
C ALA A 296 -16.22 19.63 17.75
N LEU A 297 -16.87 18.81 18.58
CA LEU A 297 -18.16 19.17 19.17
C LEU A 297 -18.07 20.38 20.10
N ASN A 298 -16.96 20.55 20.84
CA ASN A 298 -16.74 21.74 21.65
C ASN A 298 -16.63 23.00 20.78
N GLU A 299 -15.90 22.91 19.66
CA GLU A 299 -15.79 24.01 18.68
C GLU A 299 -17.16 24.37 18.09
N ASP A 300 -17.96 23.36 17.74
CA ASP A 300 -19.32 23.57 17.24
C ASP A 300 -20.25 24.19 18.30
N SER A 301 -20.14 23.77 19.56
CA SER A 301 -20.89 24.39 20.68
C SER A 301 -20.51 25.86 20.86
N LEU A 302 -19.22 26.21 20.73
CA LEU A 302 -18.75 27.59 20.75
C LEU A 302 -19.33 28.40 19.57
N LYS A 303 -19.30 27.88 18.34
CA LYS A 303 -19.89 28.54 17.15
C LYS A 303 -21.39 28.77 17.31
N LEU A 304 -22.12 27.77 17.80
CA LEU A 304 -23.55 27.88 18.09
C LEU A 304 -23.81 28.93 19.17
N SER A 305 -22.98 28.99 20.21
CA SER A 305 -23.07 30.00 21.27
C SER A 305 -22.83 31.42 20.73
N THR A 306 -21.86 31.60 19.83
CA THR A 306 -21.62 32.89 19.17
C THR A 306 -22.80 33.30 18.29
N ARG A 307 -23.37 32.40 17.48
CA ARG A 307 -24.55 32.71 16.64
C ARG A 307 -25.80 33.00 17.47
N LEU A 308 -26.02 32.26 18.55
CA LEU A 308 -27.11 32.53 19.49
C LEU A 308 -27.00 33.92 20.11
N SER A 309 -25.80 34.33 20.52
CA SER A 309 -25.55 35.68 21.04
C SER A 309 -25.86 36.77 20.00
N MET A 310 -25.46 36.57 18.73
CA MET A 310 -25.82 37.49 17.64
C MET A 310 -27.33 37.56 17.41
N LEU A 311 -28.04 36.43 17.42
CA LEU A 311 -29.49 36.38 17.28
C LEU A 311 -30.22 37.07 18.44
N ASP A 312 -29.74 36.89 19.67
CA ASP A 312 -30.31 37.57 20.84
C ASP A 312 -30.15 39.11 20.71
N GLN A 313 -29.04 39.58 20.13
CA GLN A 313 -28.82 41.00 19.80
C GLN A 313 -29.73 41.48 18.66
N GLU A 314 -29.82 40.73 17.54
CA GLU A 314 -30.72 41.03 16.41
C GLU A 314 -32.19 41.10 16.86
N LEU A 315 -32.63 40.16 17.71
CA LEU A 315 -33.96 40.15 18.31
C LEU A 315 -34.19 41.37 19.21
N CYS A 316 -33.20 41.75 20.02
CA CYS A 316 -33.30 42.96 20.86
C CYS A 316 -33.48 44.22 20.01
N ASP A 317 -32.73 44.35 18.93
CA ASP A 317 -32.78 45.52 18.05
C ASP A 317 -34.07 45.57 17.21
N LYS A 318 -34.53 44.42 16.70
CA LYS A 318 -35.82 44.32 15.99
C LYS A 318 -37.02 44.58 16.90
N ASN A 319 -36.99 44.10 18.14
CA ASN A 319 -38.04 44.43 19.13
C ASN A 319 -38.08 45.93 19.46
N LYS A 320 -36.93 46.60 19.57
CA LYS A 320 -36.88 48.07 19.72
C LYS A 320 -37.44 48.80 18.49
N GLN A 321 -37.21 48.29 17.28
CA GLN A 321 -37.79 48.83 16.04
C GLN A 321 -39.32 48.64 15.98
N LEU A 322 -39.82 47.48 16.43
CA LEU A 322 -41.25 47.18 16.52
C LEU A 322 -41.99 48.17 17.44
N GLN A 323 -41.37 48.58 18.54
CA GLN A 323 -41.93 49.58 19.46
C GLN A 323 -41.97 51.00 18.90
N ARG A 324 -41.15 51.32 17.88
CA ARG A 324 -40.99 52.67 17.31
C ARG A 324 -41.67 52.85 15.94
N SER A 325 -42.25 51.80 15.37
CA SER A 325 -42.77 51.77 13.99
C SER A 325 -44.27 52.10 13.90
N ALA A 326 -44.69 52.55 12.72
CA ALA A 326 -46.10 52.84 12.39
C ALA A 326 -46.90 51.54 12.15
N THR A 327 -48.23 51.61 12.26
CA THR A 327 -49.16 50.46 12.24
C THR A 327 -49.03 49.54 11.02
N ASP A 328 -48.72 50.08 9.84
CA ASP A 328 -48.59 49.29 8.60
C ASP A 328 -47.25 48.51 8.52
N GLU A 329 -46.18 48.99 9.17
CA GLU A 329 -44.85 48.34 9.17
C GLU A 329 -44.70 47.34 10.34
N GLN A 330 -45.51 47.53 11.39
CA GLN A 330 -45.51 46.67 12.58
C GLN A 330 -45.79 45.20 12.26
N GLY A 331 -46.68 44.93 11.29
CA GLY A 331 -46.96 43.56 10.83
C GLY A 331 -45.74 42.86 10.26
N ARG A 332 -44.97 43.54 9.39
CA ARG A 332 -43.76 42.98 8.76
C ARG A 332 -42.65 42.73 9.77
N ILE A 333 -42.38 43.70 10.65
CA ILE A 333 -41.33 43.55 11.68
C ILE A 333 -41.71 42.44 12.66
N PHE A 334 -42.99 42.27 12.97
CA PHE A 334 -43.47 41.19 13.83
C PHE A 334 -43.22 39.81 13.22
N GLU A 335 -43.46 39.63 11.92
CA GLU A 335 -43.14 38.39 11.20
C GLU A 335 -41.63 38.10 11.19
N GLU A 336 -40.78 39.11 11.01
CA GLU A 336 -39.32 38.97 11.10
C GLU A 336 -38.85 38.58 12.50
N VAL A 337 -39.38 39.20 13.56
CA VAL A 337 -39.11 38.82 14.95
C VAL A 337 -39.53 37.38 15.21
N GLN A 338 -40.71 36.97 14.72
CA GLN A 338 -41.18 35.59 14.86
C GLN A 338 -40.25 34.60 14.13
N ALA A 339 -39.75 34.96 12.95
CA ALA A 339 -38.80 34.15 12.19
C ALA A 339 -37.45 34.00 12.92
N LEU A 340 -36.89 35.10 13.43
CA LEU A 340 -35.65 35.10 14.22
C LEU A 340 -35.81 34.32 15.53
N GLN A 341 -36.95 34.45 16.21
CA GLN A 341 -37.26 33.69 17.43
C GLN A 341 -37.28 32.18 17.14
N LYS A 342 -37.88 31.79 15.99
CA LYS A 342 -37.93 30.40 15.54
C LYS A 342 -36.53 29.86 15.21
N GLU A 343 -35.67 30.65 14.56
CA GLU A 343 -34.26 30.27 14.31
C GLU A 343 -33.49 30.10 15.62
N ARG A 344 -33.63 31.05 16.55
CA ARG A 344 -32.99 31.01 17.87
C ARG A 344 -33.38 29.77 18.65
N ASP A 345 -34.66 29.42 18.68
CA ASP A 345 -35.13 28.23 19.39
C ASP A 345 -34.64 26.92 18.73
N GLN A 346 -34.50 26.90 17.40
CA GLN A 346 -33.90 25.76 16.69
C GLN A 346 -32.40 25.61 17.01
N LEU A 347 -31.64 26.71 17.01
CA LEU A 347 -30.22 26.70 17.36
C LEU A 347 -29.99 26.35 18.83
N LEU A 348 -30.85 26.80 19.74
CA LEU A 348 -30.77 26.45 21.15
C LEU A 348 -31.05 24.97 21.39
N LYS A 349 -32.04 24.39 20.69
CA LYS A 349 -32.26 22.94 20.69
C LYS A 349 -31.04 22.18 20.17
N ARG A 350 -30.42 22.65 19.08
CA ARG A 350 -29.19 22.03 18.53
C ARG A 350 -28.02 22.13 19.51
N ARG A 351 -27.80 23.29 20.14
CA ARG A 351 -26.76 23.50 21.15
C ARG A 351 -26.95 22.57 22.34
N ASN A 352 -28.16 22.54 22.92
CA ASN A 352 -28.46 21.64 24.04
C ASN A 352 -28.21 20.17 23.67
N SER A 353 -28.51 19.75 22.43
CA SER A 353 -28.18 18.39 21.99
C SER A 353 -26.67 18.13 21.89
N VAL A 354 -25.87 19.12 21.48
CA VAL A 354 -24.40 19.00 21.43
C VAL A 354 -23.82 18.96 22.84
N ASP A 355 -24.29 19.84 23.73
CA ASP A 355 -23.85 19.92 25.12
C ASP A 355 -24.18 18.63 25.89
N GLU A 356 -25.36 18.03 25.67
CA GLU A 356 -25.72 16.74 26.24
C GLU A 356 -24.84 15.59 25.71
N LYS A 357 -24.43 15.61 24.44
CA LYS A 357 -23.48 14.62 23.90
C LYS A 357 -22.10 14.76 24.55
N LEU A 358 -21.61 15.99 24.71
CA LEU A 358 -20.34 16.28 25.37
C LEU A 358 -20.36 15.87 26.84
N LYS A 359 -21.41 16.23 27.59
CA LYS A 359 -21.56 15.92 29.02
C LYS A 359 -21.60 14.42 29.29
N ASN A 360 -22.30 13.67 28.43
CA ASN A 360 -22.41 12.21 28.55
C ASN A 360 -21.19 11.48 27.94
N GLY A 361 -20.22 12.19 27.36
CA GLY A 361 -19.07 11.60 26.68
C GLY A 361 -19.45 10.77 25.44
N ARG A 362 -20.67 10.93 24.93
CA ARG A 362 -21.23 10.20 23.78
C ARG A 362 -20.87 10.88 22.46
N VAL A 363 -19.59 10.83 22.17
CA VAL A 363 -18.97 11.60 21.09
C VAL A 363 -18.53 10.70 19.93
N LEU A 364 -18.59 9.39 20.13
CA LEU A 364 -18.35 8.38 19.10
C LEU A 364 -19.70 7.87 18.55
N SER A 365 -19.66 7.05 17.49
CA SER A 365 -20.87 6.34 17.06
C SER A 365 -21.22 5.23 18.06
N ALA A 366 -22.48 4.78 18.06
CA ALA A 366 -22.91 3.71 18.96
C ALA A 366 -22.12 2.41 18.74
N GLU A 367 -21.75 2.12 17.49
CA GLU A 367 -20.91 0.98 17.12
C GLU A 367 -19.49 1.11 17.67
N GLU A 368 -18.93 2.33 17.66
CA GLU A 368 -17.58 2.60 18.16
C GLU A 368 -17.50 2.58 19.68
N GLU A 369 -18.54 3.03 20.38
CA GLU A 369 -18.64 2.92 21.85
C GLU A 369 -18.76 1.46 22.28
N HIS A 370 -19.58 0.69 21.57
CA HIS A 370 -19.69 -0.74 21.80
C HIS A 370 -18.36 -1.46 21.50
N ALA A 371 -17.66 -1.10 20.43
CA ALA A 371 -16.34 -1.64 20.12
C ALA A 371 -15.32 -1.31 21.22
N LEU A 372 -15.31 -0.07 21.73
CA LEU A 372 -14.43 0.34 22.82
C LEU A 372 -14.68 -0.52 24.08
N PHE A 373 -15.94 -0.75 24.42
CA PHE A 373 -16.33 -1.61 25.54
C PHE A 373 -15.88 -3.06 25.34
N GLN A 374 -16.09 -3.65 24.15
CA GLN A 374 -15.62 -5.00 23.84
C GLN A 374 -14.10 -5.13 23.91
N LEU A 375 -13.36 -4.09 23.51
CA LEU A 375 -11.91 -4.07 23.64
C LEU A 375 -11.48 -4.06 25.10
N GLU A 376 -12.18 -3.32 25.97
CA GLU A 376 -11.92 -3.29 27.42
C GLU A 376 -12.17 -4.65 28.07
N GLU A 377 -13.34 -5.27 27.83
CA GLU A 377 -13.63 -6.62 28.32
C GLU A 377 -12.64 -7.66 27.78
N GLY A 378 -12.27 -7.53 26.51
CA GLY A 378 -11.27 -8.39 25.86
C GLY A 378 -9.91 -8.28 26.53
N ILE A 379 -9.46 -7.06 26.87
CA ILE A 379 -8.21 -6.82 27.58
C ILE A 379 -8.26 -7.43 28.99
N GLU A 380 -9.32 -7.20 29.75
CA GLU A 380 -9.50 -7.76 31.10
C GLU A 380 -9.50 -9.31 31.08
N THR A 381 -10.17 -9.90 30.09
CA THR A 381 -10.17 -11.36 29.88
C THR A 381 -8.76 -11.89 29.60
N LEU A 382 -7.98 -11.18 28.76
CA LEU A 382 -6.60 -11.57 28.49
C LEU A 382 -5.69 -11.37 29.71
N GLU A 383 -5.92 -10.35 30.54
CA GLU A 383 -5.21 -10.16 31.80
C GLU A 383 -5.44 -11.32 32.78
N ALA A 384 -6.68 -11.77 32.92
CA ALA A 384 -7.02 -12.95 33.71
C ALA A 384 -6.34 -14.22 33.15
N ALA A 385 -6.33 -14.39 31.83
CA ALA A 385 -5.64 -15.51 31.18
C ALA A 385 -4.11 -15.48 31.39
N ILE A 386 -3.49 -14.29 31.38
CA ILE A 386 -2.07 -14.11 31.73
C ILE A 386 -1.83 -14.49 33.19
N ALA A 387 -2.69 -14.05 34.12
CA ALA A 387 -2.57 -14.39 35.53
C ALA A 387 -2.63 -15.92 35.76
N TYR A 388 -3.59 -16.61 35.14
CA TYR A 388 -3.68 -18.07 35.16
C TYR A 388 -2.41 -18.74 34.61
N LYS A 389 -1.89 -18.26 33.47
CA LYS A 389 -0.65 -18.80 32.90
C LYS A 389 0.56 -18.54 33.79
N ASN A 390 0.65 -17.39 34.45
CA ASN A 390 1.71 -17.12 35.42
C ASN A 390 1.68 -18.09 36.61
N GLU A 391 0.49 -18.41 37.13
CA GLU A 391 0.32 -19.41 38.18
C GLU A 391 0.74 -20.80 37.72
N SER A 392 0.31 -21.22 36.51
CA SER A 392 0.73 -22.49 35.91
C SER A 392 2.25 -22.56 35.75
N ILE A 393 2.88 -21.50 35.24
CA ILE A 393 4.34 -21.39 35.09
C ILE A 393 5.04 -21.54 36.44
N GLN A 394 4.54 -20.87 37.48
CA GLN A 394 5.11 -20.95 38.82
C GLN A 394 5.02 -22.37 39.39
N ASN A 395 3.92 -23.09 39.14
CA ASN A 395 3.72 -24.47 39.58
C ASN A 395 4.72 -25.42 38.90
N HIS A 396 4.90 -25.35 37.58
CA HIS A 396 5.88 -26.16 36.85
C HIS A 396 7.32 -25.84 37.31
N GLN A 397 7.65 -24.55 37.50
CA GLN A 397 8.97 -24.16 38.00
C GLN A 397 9.26 -24.72 39.40
N ASN A 398 8.26 -24.71 40.29
CA ASN A 398 8.38 -25.30 41.62
C ASN A 398 8.57 -26.83 41.54
N SER A 399 7.80 -27.50 40.68
CA SER A 399 7.91 -28.96 40.43
C SER A 399 9.32 -29.34 39.96
N ILE A 400 9.84 -28.65 38.94
CA ILE A 400 11.19 -28.85 38.39
C ILE A 400 12.28 -28.56 39.44
N ARG A 401 12.09 -27.55 40.28
CA ARG A 401 13.04 -27.21 41.35
C ARG A 401 13.14 -28.31 42.39
N VAL A 402 11.99 -28.85 42.82
CA VAL A 402 11.92 -29.98 43.77
C VAL A 402 12.53 -31.24 43.16
N SER A 403 12.21 -31.55 41.90
CA SER A 403 12.72 -32.73 41.22
C SER A 403 14.24 -32.65 40.98
N SER A 404 14.79 -31.47 40.69
CA SER A 404 16.24 -31.26 40.48
C SER A 404 17.05 -31.47 41.77
N GLN A 405 16.47 -31.11 42.93
CA GLN A 405 17.09 -31.36 44.24
C GLN A 405 17.09 -32.86 44.60
N ILE A 406 16.04 -33.59 44.22
CA ILE A 406 15.98 -35.06 44.37
C ILE A 406 16.97 -35.75 43.42
N LEU A 407 17.09 -35.25 42.18
CA LEU A 407 17.98 -35.83 41.17
C LEU A 407 19.46 -35.71 41.58
N THR A 408 19.88 -34.57 42.15
CA THR A 408 21.26 -34.38 42.64
C THR A 408 21.62 -35.29 43.81
N GLN A 409 20.66 -35.61 44.68
CA GLN A 409 20.83 -36.66 45.69
C GLN A 409 20.86 -38.06 45.08
N SER A 410 20.06 -38.30 44.03
CA SER A 410 20.06 -39.57 43.30
C SER A 410 21.35 -39.79 42.49
N GLU A 411 21.94 -38.75 41.88
CA GLU A 411 23.19 -38.82 41.13
C GLU A 411 24.34 -39.29 42.02
N ALA A 412 24.41 -38.77 43.25
CA ALA A 412 25.37 -39.24 44.24
C ALA A 412 25.17 -40.73 44.59
N SER A 413 23.90 -41.19 44.64
CA SER A 413 23.55 -42.59 44.88
C SER A 413 23.87 -43.50 43.68
N VAL A 414 23.56 -43.06 42.45
CA VAL A 414 23.85 -43.78 41.20
C VAL A 414 25.35 -43.85 40.96
N MET A 415 26.10 -42.77 41.22
CA MET A 415 27.57 -42.78 41.17
C MET A 415 28.16 -43.73 42.21
N GLY A 416 27.61 -43.78 43.43
CA GLY A 416 27.99 -44.77 44.43
C GLY A 416 27.74 -46.21 43.96
N LYS A 417 26.59 -46.47 43.33
CA LYS A 417 26.24 -47.77 42.75
C LYS A 417 27.12 -48.12 41.54
N LEU A 418 27.48 -47.16 40.70
CA LEU A 418 28.35 -47.34 39.53
C LEU A 418 29.79 -47.68 39.96
N VAL A 419 30.28 -47.03 41.02
CA VAL A 419 31.58 -47.32 41.65
C VAL A 419 31.60 -48.72 42.29
N SER A 420 30.44 -49.21 42.73
CA SER A 420 30.30 -50.58 43.27
C SER A 420 30.22 -51.69 42.21
N LEU A 421 30.17 -51.34 40.91
CA LEU A 421 30.14 -52.33 39.83
C LEU A 421 31.51 -52.94 39.59
N SER A 422 31.52 -54.24 39.26
CA SER A 422 32.73 -54.88 38.76
C SER A 422 33.10 -54.38 37.35
N ALA A 423 34.37 -54.53 36.97
CA ALA A 423 34.87 -54.01 35.70
C ALA A 423 34.15 -54.58 34.46
N ILE A 424 33.60 -55.79 34.53
CA ILE A 424 32.86 -56.40 33.42
C ILE A 424 31.41 -55.92 33.36
N GLU A 425 30.76 -55.74 34.51
CA GLU A 425 29.43 -55.12 34.57
C GLU A 425 29.47 -53.68 34.02
N LEU A 426 30.49 -52.92 34.40
CA LEU A 426 30.68 -51.56 33.90
C LEU A 426 30.91 -51.55 32.38
N ARG A 427 31.71 -52.47 31.84
CA ARG A 427 31.94 -52.62 30.39
C ARG A 427 30.66 -53.01 29.64
N ALA A 428 29.84 -53.90 30.17
CA ALA A 428 28.60 -54.32 29.53
C ALA A 428 27.56 -53.20 29.49
N VAL A 429 27.42 -52.45 30.59
CA VAL A 429 26.58 -51.25 30.66
C VAL A 429 27.09 -50.21 29.67
N LEU A 430 28.40 -49.90 29.69
CA LEU A 430 29.02 -48.99 28.73
C LEU A 430 28.74 -49.40 27.29
N LEU A 431 28.91 -50.68 26.93
CA LEU A 431 28.67 -51.15 25.56
C LEU A 431 27.20 -50.98 25.14
N LYS A 432 26.25 -51.26 26.04
CA LYS A 432 24.81 -51.12 25.77
C LYS A 432 24.43 -49.66 25.55
N TYR A 433 24.88 -48.76 26.42
CA TYR A 433 24.63 -47.32 26.29
C TYR A 433 25.39 -46.72 25.10
N PHE A 434 26.62 -47.15 24.84
CA PHE A 434 27.37 -46.77 23.66
C PHE A 434 26.60 -47.15 22.38
N ASN A 435 26.12 -48.38 22.27
CA ASN A 435 25.30 -48.81 21.13
C ASN A 435 23.98 -48.04 21.02
N LYS A 436 23.35 -47.67 22.14
CA LYS A 436 22.15 -46.81 22.12
C LYS A 436 22.48 -45.40 21.64
N VAL A 437 23.59 -44.81 22.09
CA VAL A 437 24.08 -43.50 21.66
C VAL A 437 24.41 -43.53 20.16
N VAL A 438 25.08 -44.58 19.67
CA VAL A 438 25.40 -44.74 18.24
C VAL A 438 24.11 -44.79 17.41
N ARG A 439 23.12 -45.63 17.76
CA ARG A 439 21.83 -45.67 17.05
C ARG A 439 21.09 -44.34 17.06
N LEU A 440 21.10 -43.64 18.20
CA LEU A 440 20.48 -42.32 18.31
C LEU A 440 21.20 -41.30 17.42
N ARG A 441 22.53 -41.28 17.41
CA ARG A 441 23.34 -40.42 16.53
C ARG A 441 23.11 -40.71 15.05
N GLU A 442 22.97 -41.97 14.67
CA GLU A 442 22.62 -42.36 13.29
C GLU A 442 21.21 -41.86 12.92
N SER A 443 20.23 -41.99 13.82
CA SER A 443 18.87 -41.49 13.59
C SER A 443 18.80 -39.96 13.53
N GLU A 444 19.54 -39.27 14.39
CA GLU A 444 19.69 -37.81 14.40
C GLU A 444 20.29 -37.33 13.08
N HIS A 445 21.40 -37.95 12.65
CA HIS A 445 22.04 -37.64 11.37
C HIS A 445 21.10 -37.88 10.18
N LYS A 446 20.35 -38.98 10.16
CA LYS A 446 19.37 -39.26 9.10
C LYS A 446 18.29 -38.18 9.02
N LEU A 447 17.71 -37.79 10.16
CA LEU A 447 16.70 -36.73 10.22
C LEU A 447 17.31 -35.37 9.83
N GLN A 448 18.54 -35.09 10.24
CA GLN A 448 19.25 -33.86 9.89
C GLN A 448 19.45 -33.74 8.37
N VAL A 449 19.86 -34.81 7.70
CA VAL A 449 20.00 -34.84 6.23
C VAL A 449 18.64 -34.62 5.54
N GLN A 450 17.58 -35.27 6.01
CA GLN A 450 16.23 -35.09 5.45
C GLN A 450 15.70 -33.67 5.63
N SER A 451 15.92 -33.08 6.81
CA SER A 451 15.55 -31.69 7.10
C SER A 451 16.28 -30.71 6.17
N GLU A 452 17.58 -30.94 5.97
CA GLU A 452 18.40 -30.10 5.08
C GLU A 452 17.96 -30.23 3.62
N GLU A 453 17.58 -31.43 3.16
CA GLU A 453 17.03 -31.65 1.83
C GLU A 453 15.69 -30.91 1.63
N LEU A 454 14.78 -31.01 2.59
CA LEU A 454 13.50 -30.28 2.55
C LEU A 454 13.72 -28.76 2.54
N ARG A 455 14.69 -28.27 3.33
CA ARG A 455 15.08 -26.85 3.36
C ARG A 455 15.61 -26.38 2.01
N MET A 456 16.39 -27.21 1.32
CA MET A 456 16.89 -26.91 -0.03
C MET A 456 15.75 -26.84 -1.05
N ARG A 457 14.82 -27.79 -1.05
CA ARG A 457 13.64 -27.76 -1.95
C ARG A 457 12.73 -26.56 -1.70
N ALA A 458 12.50 -26.19 -0.43
CA ALA A 458 11.71 -25.02 -0.09
C ALA A 458 12.35 -23.72 -0.61
N MET A 459 13.67 -23.60 -0.50
CA MET A 459 14.42 -22.46 -1.03
C MET A 459 14.40 -22.39 -2.56
N GLU A 460 14.45 -23.53 -3.24
CA GLU A 460 14.31 -23.60 -4.70
C GLU A 460 12.91 -23.15 -5.14
N GLN A 461 11.86 -23.61 -4.46
CA GLN A 461 10.48 -23.19 -4.74
C GLN A 461 10.27 -21.69 -4.48
N GLU A 462 10.86 -21.14 -3.42
CA GLU A 462 10.83 -19.71 -3.13
C GLU A 462 11.53 -18.90 -4.24
N ASN A 463 12.65 -19.42 -4.76
CA ASN A 463 13.37 -18.78 -5.86
C ASN A 463 12.54 -18.76 -7.15
N ILE A 464 11.94 -19.89 -7.53
CA ILE A 464 11.05 -19.97 -8.69
C ILE A 464 9.88 -18.99 -8.56
N THR A 465 9.25 -18.96 -7.37
CA THR A 465 8.13 -18.04 -7.11
C THR A 465 8.56 -16.58 -7.31
N ARG A 466 9.72 -16.20 -6.77
CA ARG A 466 10.28 -14.85 -6.92
C ARG A 466 10.61 -14.48 -8.36
N GLU A 467 11.14 -15.42 -9.14
CA GLU A 467 11.42 -15.22 -10.57
C GLU A 467 10.13 -15.03 -11.37
N LEU A 468 9.10 -15.84 -11.10
CA LEU A 468 7.79 -15.71 -11.74
C LEU A 468 7.11 -14.38 -11.40
N GLU A 469 7.14 -13.96 -10.13
CA GLU A 469 6.64 -12.65 -9.69
C GLU A 469 7.35 -11.51 -10.41
N SER A 470 8.68 -11.57 -10.51
CA SER A 470 9.47 -10.55 -11.21
C SER A 470 9.16 -10.50 -12.72
N ALA A 471 8.98 -11.67 -13.36
CA ALA A 471 8.63 -11.75 -14.77
C ALA A 471 7.23 -11.18 -15.05
N LEU A 472 6.27 -11.46 -14.17
CA LEU A 472 4.91 -10.92 -14.26
C LEU A 472 4.91 -9.39 -14.14
N GLU A 473 5.60 -8.85 -13.13
CA GLU A 473 5.70 -7.40 -12.95
C GLU A 473 6.34 -6.70 -14.15
N HIS A 474 7.44 -7.26 -14.68
CA HIS A 474 8.09 -6.74 -15.88
C HIS A 474 7.15 -6.74 -17.09
N LEU A 475 6.40 -7.84 -17.29
CA LEU A 475 5.43 -7.95 -18.38
C LEU A 475 4.30 -6.92 -18.26
N MET A 476 3.76 -6.71 -17.04
CA MET A 476 2.74 -5.69 -16.80
C MET A 476 3.23 -4.29 -17.16
N LEU A 477 4.45 -3.93 -16.74
CA LEU A 477 5.06 -2.64 -17.06
C LEU A 477 5.38 -2.52 -18.56
N GLN A 478 5.73 -3.61 -19.23
CA GLN A 478 5.93 -3.62 -20.68
C GLN A 478 4.61 -3.40 -21.45
N CYS A 479 3.52 -4.06 -21.03
CA CYS A 479 2.19 -3.87 -21.60
C CYS A 479 1.71 -2.42 -21.45
N ASP A 480 1.88 -1.85 -20.26
CA ASP A 480 1.48 -0.46 -19.98
C ASP A 480 2.29 0.56 -20.79
N ARG A 481 3.60 0.33 -20.97
CA ARG A 481 4.44 1.15 -21.86
C ARG A 481 3.95 1.10 -23.30
N ARG A 482 3.65 -0.10 -23.82
CA ARG A 482 3.12 -0.27 -25.18
C ARG A 482 1.79 0.45 -25.37
N LEU A 483 0.87 0.33 -24.41
CA LEU A 483 -0.42 1.02 -24.43
C LEU A 483 -0.23 2.54 -24.44
N THR A 484 0.63 3.06 -23.55
CA THR A 484 0.92 4.50 -23.45
C THR A 484 1.52 5.03 -24.75
N LEU A 485 2.40 4.27 -25.41
CA LEU A 485 2.96 4.64 -26.71
C LEU A 485 1.88 4.69 -27.81
N GLN A 486 1.01 3.69 -27.87
CA GLN A 486 -0.10 3.66 -28.85
C GLN A 486 -1.06 4.84 -28.65
N GLN A 487 -1.40 5.16 -27.41
CA GLN A 487 -2.21 6.34 -27.08
C GLN A 487 -1.53 7.63 -27.55
N LYS A 488 -0.21 7.75 -27.33
CA LYS A 488 0.56 8.92 -27.77
C LYS A 488 0.55 9.07 -29.29
N GLU A 489 0.78 7.99 -30.03
CA GLU A 489 0.73 7.99 -31.49
C GLU A 489 -0.66 8.33 -32.03
N HIS A 490 -1.72 7.80 -31.39
CA HIS A 490 -3.10 8.12 -31.74
C HIS A 490 -3.38 9.62 -31.58
N GLU A 491 -2.91 10.18 -30.47
CA GLU A 491 -3.06 11.61 -30.16
C GLU A 491 -2.36 12.49 -31.20
N GLN A 492 -1.14 12.13 -31.60
CA GLN A 492 -0.40 12.81 -32.67
C GLN A 492 -1.12 12.72 -34.03
N LYS A 493 -1.73 11.57 -34.36
CA LYS A 493 -2.53 11.41 -35.58
C LYS A 493 -3.78 12.29 -35.56
N ILE A 494 -4.47 12.40 -34.43
CA ILE A 494 -5.61 13.32 -34.29
C ILE A 494 -5.16 14.76 -34.51
N GLN A 495 -4.04 15.19 -33.90
CA GLN A 495 -3.50 16.53 -34.10
C GLN A 495 -3.25 16.84 -35.59
N LEU A 496 -2.69 15.88 -36.34
CA LEU A 496 -2.45 16.03 -37.78
C LEU A 496 -3.76 16.20 -38.56
N ILE A 497 -4.78 15.37 -38.28
CA ILE A 497 -6.10 15.49 -38.91
C ILE A 497 -6.73 16.84 -38.60
N LEU A 498 -6.69 17.27 -37.32
CA LEU A 498 -7.21 18.57 -36.91
C LEU A 498 -6.48 19.70 -37.63
N LEU A 499 -5.16 19.62 -37.81
CA LEU A 499 -4.40 20.62 -38.54
C LEU A 499 -4.85 20.71 -40.00
N HIS A 500 -5.03 19.59 -40.69
CA HIS A 500 -5.53 19.56 -42.07
C HIS A 500 -6.94 20.15 -42.18
N CYS A 501 -7.84 19.81 -41.24
CA CYS A 501 -9.18 20.42 -41.18
C CYS A 501 -9.11 21.95 -40.99
N LYS A 502 -8.12 22.46 -40.24
CA LYS A 502 -7.89 23.91 -40.07
C LYS A 502 -7.66 24.60 -41.40
N GLU A 503 -6.78 24.02 -42.21
CA GLU A 503 -6.34 24.60 -43.47
C GLU A 503 -7.52 24.65 -44.45
N ASN A 504 -8.30 23.57 -44.52
CA ASN A 504 -9.51 23.52 -45.32
C ASN A 504 -10.56 24.57 -44.90
N LEU A 505 -10.77 24.75 -43.58
CA LEU A 505 -11.70 25.76 -43.06
C LEU A 505 -11.24 27.19 -43.36
N LYS A 506 -9.93 27.47 -43.23
CA LYS A 506 -9.37 28.78 -43.59
C LYS A 506 -9.52 29.08 -45.07
N ASN A 507 -9.25 28.11 -45.93
CA ASN A 507 -9.36 28.26 -47.37
C ASN A 507 -10.82 28.53 -47.80
N ALA A 508 -11.79 27.89 -47.14
CA ALA A 508 -13.22 28.14 -47.38
C ALA A 508 -13.63 29.58 -47.03
N VAL A 509 -13.09 30.15 -45.94
CA VAL A 509 -13.38 31.54 -45.52
C VAL A 509 -12.74 32.56 -46.46
N THR A 510 -11.55 32.28 -47.00
CA THR A 510 -10.89 33.18 -47.97
C THR A 510 -11.51 33.15 -49.36
N ALA A 511 -12.13 32.02 -49.76
CA ALA A 511 -12.79 31.91 -51.06
C ALA A 511 -14.12 32.69 -51.12
N THR A 512 -14.71 33.04 -49.98
CA THR A 512 -15.92 33.87 -49.88
C THR A 512 -15.67 35.38 -49.97
N THR A 513 -14.43 35.83 -50.17
CA THR A 513 -14.09 37.27 -50.20
C THR A 513 -13.46 37.69 -51.54
N PHE A 514 -14.28 38.37 -52.39
CA PHE A 514 -14.00 39.24 -53.56
C PHE A 514 -13.90 38.64 -54.99
N PRO A 515 -14.28 39.36 -56.10
CA PRO A 515 -14.55 40.80 -56.21
C PRO A 515 -15.96 41.23 -56.70
N GLN A 516 -16.25 42.53 -56.54
CA GLN A 516 -17.37 43.25 -57.16
C GLN A 516 -17.44 42.99 -58.66
N ILE A 517 -18.59 42.51 -59.11
CA ILE A 517 -18.95 42.45 -60.52
C ILE A 517 -19.30 43.87 -60.97
N THR A 518 -18.36 44.54 -61.63
CA THR A 518 -18.67 45.72 -62.44
C THR A 518 -19.29 45.23 -63.74
N ILE A 519 -20.54 45.65 -63.98
CA ILE A 519 -21.28 45.38 -65.21
C ILE A 519 -20.55 46.08 -66.37
N GLY A 520 -19.97 45.28 -67.27
CA GLY A 520 -19.49 45.67 -68.59
C GLY A 520 -20.05 44.70 -69.63
N ALA A 521 -20.54 45.25 -70.73
CA ALA A 521 -21.31 44.59 -71.80
C ALA A 521 -20.60 43.38 -72.47
N PRO A 522 -21.33 42.55 -73.26
CA PRO A 522 -20.94 41.17 -73.53
C PRO A 522 -19.99 41.06 -74.74
N GLU A 523 -18.93 40.27 -74.61
CA GLU A 523 -18.19 39.73 -75.75
C GLU A 523 -18.36 38.21 -75.82
N THR A 524 -18.93 37.79 -76.93
CA THR A 524 -19.21 36.43 -77.38
C THR A 524 -17.92 35.66 -77.69
N LYS A 525 -17.49 34.71 -76.84
CA LYS A 525 -16.61 33.54 -77.15
C LYS A 525 -16.78 32.53 -76.01
N SER A 526 -16.80 31.21 -76.13
CA SER A 526 -16.92 30.23 -77.21
C SER A 526 -17.47 28.96 -76.52
N TYR A 527 -18.43 28.26 -77.15
CA TYR A 527 -19.08 27.04 -76.64
C TYR A 527 -18.20 25.77 -76.71
N GLU A 528 -16.88 25.90 -76.90
CA GLU A 528 -15.98 24.76 -77.11
C GLU A 528 -15.39 24.13 -75.82
N THR A 529 -15.36 24.85 -74.70
CA THR A 529 -14.77 24.30 -73.46
C THR A 529 -15.75 23.42 -72.67
N LEU A 530 -17.06 23.53 -72.93
CA LEU A 530 -18.11 22.76 -72.24
C LEU A 530 -18.30 21.34 -72.81
N ILE A 531 -17.75 21.04 -73.99
CA ILE A 531 -17.86 19.70 -74.61
C ILE A 531 -16.77 18.74 -74.10
N ILE A 532 -15.62 19.25 -73.63
CA ILE A 532 -14.51 18.40 -73.15
C ILE A 532 -14.74 17.87 -71.72
N LEU A 533 -15.49 18.59 -70.87
CA LEU A 533 -15.83 18.11 -69.52
C LEU A 533 -17.01 17.12 -69.48
N ALA A 534 -17.85 17.09 -70.51
CA ALA A 534 -18.99 16.17 -70.59
C ALA A 534 -18.62 14.76 -71.10
N LEU A 535 -17.44 14.57 -71.70
CA LEU A 535 -16.96 13.27 -72.20
C LEU A 535 -15.96 12.56 -71.27
N GLY A 536 -15.53 13.18 -70.18
CA GLY A 536 -14.50 12.63 -69.26
C GLY A 536 -15.02 11.83 -68.05
N LEU A 537 -16.32 11.79 -67.79
CA LEU A 537 -16.89 11.24 -66.54
C LEU A 537 -17.63 9.89 -66.72
N LYS A 538 -17.32 9.13 -67.79
CA LYS A 538 -17.95 7.82 -68.06
C LYS A 538 -16.98 6.63 -68.07
N CYS A 539 -15.79 6.76 -67.47
CA CYS A 539 -14.86 5.65 -67.25
C CYS A 539 -14.20 5.74 -65.87
N GLN A 540 -14.88 5.25 -64.83
CA GLN A 540 -14.31 4.47 -63.73
C GLN A 540 -15.44 3.99 -62.82
N LEU A 541 -15.99 2.84 -63.21
CA LEU A 541 -16.67 1.87 -62.36
C LEU A 541 -15.67 0.73 -62.12
#